data_AF-A0A5J4W3Z4-F1
#
_entry.id   AF-A0A5J4W3Z4-F1
#
_cell.length_a   1.000
_cell.length_b   1.000
_cell.length_c   1.000
_cell.angle_alpha   90.00
_cell.angle_beta   90.00
_cell.angle_gamma   90.00
#
_symmetry.space_group_name_H-M   'P 1'
#
loop_
_entity.id
_entity.type
_entity.pdbx_description
1 polymer ?
#
loop_
_entity_poly.entity_id
_entity_poly.type
_entity_poly.pdbx_seq_one_letter_code
_entity_poly.pdbx_strand_id
1 'polypeptide(L)'
;MPAQIDKEIITSLSDTDHDITQIQNSFLSVVLTANIQLDAKFEKIDESYKDELVLFVGHKSGSNLIREYIFYQRGKTFKESQQKDATIESFIYNTIKPKSETNNRKHVHSLYENIHKFDTSACGTYISMREIEELIGNQTFVPQIIPIRFKVCIPLYDLLIFSSIPDNPNGLFGDLKIKFKINSHAFVSCQVNPIISTAKYYTMNIDELLCSSQQKLIDIDLMLRNWSLTFQYTKQFTQLGCTADLITGLYAELLTESRLRNLVCDIKLVTMSIKNYVITEVAAKMAGYKAIDA
;
A
#
# COMPACT_ATOMS: atom_id res chain seq x y z
N MET A 1 7.59 -15.36 -15.18
CA MET A 1 8.57 -14.27 -15.42
C MET A 1 9.63 -14.33 -14.33
N PRO A 2 10.93 -14.20 -14.63
CA PRO A 2 11.97 -14.19 -13.61
C PRO A 2 11.82 -12.95 -12.70
N ALA A 3 12.16 -13.12 -11.41
CA ALA A 3 12.12 -12.07 -10.40
C ALA A 3 12.99 -10.86 -10.82
N GLN A 4 12.42 -9.65 -10.83
CA GLN A 4 13.13 -8.40 -11.21
C GLN A 4 13.73 -7.69 -10.00
N ILE A 5 14.32 -8.44 -9.07
CA ILE A 5 15.01 -7.84 -7.92
C ILE A 5 16.19 -7.04 -8.50
N ASP A 6 16.24 -5.74 -8.21
CA ASP A 6 17.25 -4.77 -8.66
C ASP A 6 17.26 -4.38 -10.14
N LYS A 7 16.16 -4.56 -10.88
CA LYS A 7 16.05 -4.01 -12.24
C LYS A 7 16.05 -2.48 -12.21
N GLU A 8 16.92 -1.89 -13.02
CA GLU A 8 16.92 -0.44 -13.26
C GLU A 8 15.79 -0.04 -14.21
N ILE A 9 15.09 1.03 -13.86
CA ILE A 9 13.96 1.56 -14.61
C ILE A 9 14.33 2.94 -15.09
N ILE A 10 14.11 3.21 -16.38
CA ILE A 10 14.34 4.53 -16.98
C ILE A 10 13.01 5.07 -17.45
N THR A 11 12.69 6.32 -17.11
CA THR A 11 11.45 6.98 -17.51
C THR A 11 11.72 8.43 -17.87
N SER A 12 11.08 8.89 -18.96
CA SER A 12 11.14 10.30 -19.36
C SER A 12 10.31 11.16 -18.44
N LEU A 13 10.87 12.28 -18.02
CA LEU A 13 10.23 13.37 -17.29
C LEU A 13 10.03 14.60 -18.17
N SER A 14 10.45 14.54 -19.43
CA SER A 14 10.21 15.55 -20.45
C SER A 14 8.79 15.41 -21.01
N ASP A 15 8.11 16.55 -21.16
CA ASP A 15 6.80 16.64 -21.79
C ASP A 15 6.82 17.76 -22.84
N THR A 16 6.47 17.42 -24.07
CA THR A 16 6.41 18.37 -25.21
C THR A 16 5.10 19.14 -25.25
N ASP A 17 4.09 18.71 -24.49
CA ASP A 17 2.78 19.36 -24.46
C ASP A 17 2.79 20.64 -23.62
N HIS A 18 3.86 20.90 -22.88
CA HIS A 18 4.00 22.07 -22.02
C HIS A 18 5.31 22.81 -22.33
N ASP A 19 5.30 24.13 -22.24
CA ASP A 19 6.51 24.96 -22.36
C ASP A 19 7.21 25.12 -21.01
N ILE A 20 6.43 25.15 -19.93
CA ILE A 20 6.90 25.22 -18.55
C ILE A 20 6.37 24.00 -17.79
N THR A 21 7.27 23.21 -17.22
CA THR A 21 6.90 22.06 -16.38
C THR A 21 6.73 22.49 -14.93
N GLN A 22 5.56 22.16 -14.37
CA GLN A 22 5.26 22.25 -12.95
C GLN A 22 5.68 20.97 -12.22
N ILE A 23 6.96 20.88 -11.85
CA ILE A 23 7.50 19.69 -11.17
C ILE A 23 6.78 19.42 -9.84
N GLN A 24 6.34 20.47 -9.13
CA GLN A 24 5.57 20.34 -7.87
C GLN A 24 4.23 19.57 -7.98
N ASN A 25 3.64 19.59 -9.18
CA ASN A 25 2.35 18.97 -9.48
C ASN A 25 2.51 17.68 -10.29
N SER A 26 3.75 17.33 -10.65
CA SER A 26 4.07 16.17 -11.47
C SER A 26 4.40 14.96 -10.58
N PHE A 27 4.11 13.75 -11.08
CA PHE A 27 4.36 12.52 -10.34
C PHE A 27 4.68 11.32 -11.25
N LEU A 28 5.40 10.35 -10.72
CA LEU A 28 5.56 9.03 -11.30
C LEU A 28 4.44 8.11 -10.83
N SER A 29 3.84 7.37 -11.76
CA SER A 29 2.88 6.31 -11.50
C SER A 29 3.54 4.97 -11.80
N VAL A 30 3.70 4.13 -10.79
CA VAL A 30 4.29 2.79 -10.91
C VAL A 30 3.24 1.75 -10.54
N VAL A 31 2.99 0.78 -11.42
CA VAL A 31 2.14 -0.37 -11.13
C VAL A 31 3.00 -1.60 -10.89
N LEU A 32 2.93 -2.11 -9.67
CA LEU A 32 3.75 -3.20 -9.19
C LEU A 32 2.89 -4.42 -8.88
N THR A 33 3.38 -5.58 -9.31
CA THR A 33 2.87 -6.89 -8.93
C THR A 33 3.91 -7.57 -8.06
N ALA A 34 3.56 -7.95 -6.84
CA ALA A 34 4.44 -8.63 -5.89
C ALA A 34 3.86 -9.96 -5.43
N ASN A 35 4.73 -10.93 -5.20
CA ASN A 35 4.37 -12.17 -4.53
C ASN A 35 4.84 -12.08 -3.08
N ILE A 36 3.87 -11.94 -2.17
CA ILE A 36 4.12 -11.99 -0.74
C ILE A 36 4.19 -13.44 -0.32
N GLN A 37 5.16 -13.75 0.53
CA GLN A 37 5.37 -15.05 1.13
C GLN A 37 5.01 -14.99 2.60
N LEU A 38 4.10 -15.87 3.02
CA LEU A 38 3.61 -16.01 4.39
C LEU A 38 4.15 -17.32 4.99
N ASP A 39 4.85 -17.26 6.11
CA ASP A 39 5.41 -18.46 6.79
C ASP A 39 4.39 -19.22 7.64
N ALA A 40 3.13 -18.79 7.64
CA ALA A 40 2.01 -19.44 8.30
C ALA A 40 0.90 -19.77 7.31
N LYS A 41 -0.06 -20.57 7.77
CA LYS A 41 -1.35 -20.77 7.10
C LYS A 41 -2.45 -20.12 7.92
N PHE A 42 -3.46 -19.64 7.22
CA PHE A 42 -4.76 -19.37 7.84
C PHE A 42 -5.41 -20.72 8.19
N GLU A 43 -5.89 -20.85 9.43
CA GLU A 43 -6.38 -22.13 9.94
C GLU A 43 -7.88 -22.27 9.73
N LYS A 44 -8.65 -21.50 10.49
CA LYS A 44 -10.10 -21.59 10.55
C LYS A 44 -10.69 -20.19 10.63
N ILE A 45 -11.10 -19.68 9.48
CA ILE A 45 -11.84 -18.43 9.37
C ILE A 45 -13.23 -18.79 8.86
N ASP A 46 -14.25 -18.58 9.69
CA ASP A 46 -15.63 -18.86 9.29
C ASP A 46 -15.99 -17.98 8.08
N GLU A 47 -16.74 -18.55 7.13
CA GLU A 47 -17.16 -17.87 5.89
C GLU A 47 -17.78 -16.48 6.11
N SER A 48 -18.51 -16.33 7.21
CA SER A 48 -19.17 -15.08 7.59
C SER A 48 -18.20 -13.93 7.85
N TYR A 49 -16.95 -14.20 8.23
CA TYR A 49 -16.00 -13.18 8.66
C TYR A 49 -14.85 -12.95 7.66
N LYS A 50 -14.83 -13.66 6.54
CA LYS A 50 -13.71 -13.58 5.57
C LYS A 50 -13.58 -12.20 4.92
N ASP A 51 -14.69 -11.52 4.68
CA ASP A 51 -14.66 -10.16 4.11
C ASP A 51 -14.27 -9.09 5.14
N GLU A 52 -14.43 -9.42 6.42
CA GLU A 52 -14.20 -8.51 7.54
C GLU A 52 -12.73 -8.49 7.98
N LEU A 53 -12.01 -9.59 7.80
CA LEU A 53 -10.59 -9.63 8.10
C LEU A 53 -9.80 -9.08 6.90
N VAL A 54 -9.25 -7.88 7.05
CA VAL A 54 -8.56 -7.19 5.96
C VAL A 54 -7.10 -6.93 6.29
N LEU A 55 -6.24 -7.26 5.34
CA LEU A 55 -4.81 -6.99 5.37
C LEU A 55 -4.49 -5.85 4.41
N PHE A 56 -3.81 -4.82 4.90
CA PHE A 56 -3.21 -3.79 4.07
C PHE A 56 -1.77 -4.18 3.75
N VAL A 57 -1.37 -4.02 2.49
CA VAL A 57 0.02 -4.14 2.03
C VAL A 57 0.37 -2.99 1.10
N GLY A 58 1.51 -2.35 1.32
CA GLY A 58 1.95 -1.24 0.47
C GLY A 58 3.19 -0.55 1.01
N HIS A 59 3.21 0.77 0.88
CA HIS A 59 4.26 1.65 1.39
C HIS A 59 3.68 2.75 2.27
N LYS A 60 4.45 3.20 3.26
CA LYS A 60 4.11 4.39 4.06
C LYS A 60 4.11 5.67 3.20
N SER A 61 5.03 5.72 2.23
CA SER A 61 5.15 6.79 1.24
C SER A 61 5.57 6.19 -0.10
N GLY A 62 5.02 6.69 -1.20
CA GLY A 62 5.39 6.26 -2.55
C GLY A 62 6.85 6.54 -2.85
N SER A 63 7.41 7.62 -2.32
CA SER A 63 8.85 7.94 -2.45
C SER A 63 9.77 6.86 -1.87
N ASN A 64 9.32 6.13 -0.85
CA ASN A 64 10.10 5.02 -0.28
C ASN A 64 10.27 3.86 -1.26
N LEU A 65 9.48 3.80 -2.35
CA LEU A 65 9.66 2.80 -3.40
C LEU A 65 11.02 2.95 -4.09
N ILE A 66 11.59 4.16 -4.14
CA ILE A 66 12.87 4.41 -4.81
C ILE A 66 14.02 4.23 -3.80
N ARG A 67 14.96 3.34 -4.15
CA ARG A 67 16.19 3.10 -3.38
C ARG A 67 17.33 4.00 -3.85
N GLU A 68 17.58 3.98 -5.15
CA GLU A 68 18.64 4.71 -5.83
C GLU A 68 18.03 5.41 -7.03
N TYR A 69 18.51 6.61 -7.35
CA TYR A 69 18.16 7.28 -8.59
C TYR A 69 19.34 8.06 -9.17
N ILE A 70 19.30 8.30 -10.48
CA ILE A 70 20.19 9.19 -11.21
C ILE A 70 19.42 9.87 -12.34
N PHE A 71 19.73 11.14 -12.58
CA PHE A 71 19.11 11.93 -13.63
C PHE A 71 20.00 12.06 -14.86
N TYR A 72 19.33 12.07 -16.01
CA TYR A 72 19.93 12.34 -17.30
C TYR A 72 19.31 13.61 -17.86
N GLN A 73 20.16 14.52 -18.29
CA GLN A 73 19.78 15.72 -19.01
C GLN A 73 20.41 15.68 -20.39
N ARG A 74 19.59 15.69 -21.45
CA ARG A 74 20.05 15.63 -22.85
C ARG A 74 21.01 14.45 -23.10
N GLY A 75 20.71 13.29 -22.51
CA GLY A 75 21.51 12.07 -22.62
C GLY A 75 22.79 12.03 -21.79
N LYS A 76 23.15 13.10 -21.06
CA LYS A 76 24.30 13.15 -20.16
C LYS A 76 23.87 12.90 -18.72
N THR A 77 24.62 12.06 -18.00
CA THR A 77 24.43 11.89 -16.55
C THR A 77 24.86 13.15 -15.83
N PHE A 78 23.99 13.68 -14.98
CA PHE A 78 24.39 14.69 -14.01
C PHE A 78 25.01 13.94 -12.82
N LYS A 79 26.35 13.79 -12.77
CA LYS A 79 27.02 12.95 -11.74
C LYS A 79 26.63 13.33 -10.32
N GLU A 80 26.42 14.61 -10.07
CA GLU A 80 26.00 15.15 -8.77
C GLU A 80 24.54 14.83 -8.42
N SER A 81 23.74 14.33 -9.36
CA SER A 81 22.35 13.90 -9.12
C SER A 81 22.21 12.47 -8.62
N GLN A 82 23.33 11.72 -8.56
CA GLN A 82 23.26 10.32 -8.16
C GLN A 82 22.95 10.22 -6.66
N GLN A 83 21.76 9.73 -6.34
CA GLN A 83 21.37 9.39 -4.98
C GLN A 83 21.45 7.87 -4.77
N LYS A 84 22.18 7.44 -3.74
CA LYS A 84 22.37 6.03 -3.38
C LYS A 84 21.47 5.57 -2.24
N ASP A 85 20.91 6.50 -1.47
CA ASP A 85 19.94 6.20 -0.41
C ASP A 85 18.78 7.21 -0.42
N ALA A 86 17.92 7.07 -1.42
CA ALA A 86 16.76 7.93 -1.60
C ALA A 86 15.69 7.70 -0.52
N THR A 87 15.72 6.56 0.17
CA THR A 87 14.73 6.25 1.21
C THR A 87 14.99 7.05 2.49
N ILE A 88 16.25 7.20 2.92
CA ILE A 88 16.60 8.09 4.05
C ILE A 88 16.26 9.55 3.72
N GLU A 89 16.62 10.00 2.53
CA GLU A 89 16.29 11.35 2.04
C GLU A 89 14.78 11.61 2.11
N SER A 90 14.00 10.71 1.52
CA SER A 90 12.54 10.77 1.51
C SER A 90 11.97 10.77 2.93
N PHE A 91 12.54 9.98 3.84
CA PHE A 91 12.10 9.92 5.22
C PHE A 91 12.30 11.24 5.96
N ILE A 92 13.48 11.87 5.82
CA ILE A 92 13.79 13.17 6.43
C ILE A 92 12.87 14.24 5.85
N TYR A 93 12.73 14.28 4.53
CA TYR A 93 11.88 15.25 3.84
C TYR A 93 10.42 15.14 4.27
N ASN A 94 9.88 13.92 4.33
CA ASN A 94 8.51 13.66 4.81
C ASN A 94 8.30 14.01 6.30
N THR A 95 9.36 14.02 7.11
CA THR A 95 9.26 14.37 8.54
C THR A 95 9.07 15.87 8.76
N ILE A 96 9.67 16.71 7.90
CA ILE A 96 9.52 18.17 7.95
C ILE A 96 8.31 18.70 7.18
N LYS A 97 7.75 17.87 6.29
CA LYS A 97 6.59 18.21 5.45
C LYS A 97 5.32 18.33 6.29
N PRO A 98 4.48 19.37 6.08
CA PRO A 98 3.23 19.52 6.82
C PRO A 98 2.23 18.42 6.47
N LYS A 99 1.52 17.90 7.48
CA LYS A 99 0.53 16.80 7.33
C LYS A 99 -0.62 17.14 6.36
N SER A 100 -0.91 18.41 6.13
CA SER A 100 -1.91 18.84 5.14
C SER A 100 -1.53 18.47 3.71
N GLU A 101 -0.23 18.39 3.40
CA GLU A 101 0.25 18.03 2.06
C GLU A 101 0.27 16.51 1.82
N THR A 102 0.24 15.70 2.88
CA THR A 102 0.30 14.23 2.78
C THR A 102 -1.07 13.57 2.63
N ASN A 103 -2.16 14.26 2.99
CA ASN A 103 -3.51 13.69 3.05
C ASN A 103 -4.35 13.81 1.75
N ASN A 104 -3.90 14.58 0.75
CA ASN A 104 -4.76 14.96 -0.37
C ASN A 104 -4.41 14.31 -1.72
N ARG A 105 -3.32 13.53 -1.79
CA ARG A 105 -2.84 12.94 -3.06
C ARG A 105 -3.04 11.43 -3.09
N LYS A 106 -3.81 10.94 -4.07
CA LYS A 106 -4.12 9.51 -4.25
C LYS A 106 -2.87 8.68 -4.51
N HIS A 107 -2.74 7.58 -3.78
CA HIS A 107 -1.70 6.57 -3.82
C HIS A 107 -0.29 7.07 -3.48
N VAL A 108 -0.18 8.15 -2.71
CA VAL A 108 1.11 8.72 -2.30
C VAL A 108 1.49 8.32 -0.89
N HIS A 109 0.59 8.44 0.08
CA HIS A 109 0.88 8.13 1.47
C HIS A 109 -0.10 7.12 2.05
N SER A 110 0.38 6.37 3.04
CA SER A 110 -0.43 5.45 3.84
C SER A 110 -0.25 5.82 5.30
N LEU A 111 -1.03 6.79 5.77
CA LEU A 111 -1.08 7.12 7.20
C LEU A 111 -1.88 6.08 7.94
N TYR A 112 -1.40 5.64 9.09
CA TYR A 112 -2.02 4.54 9.82
C TYR A 112 -3.49 4.84 10.17
N GLU A 113 -3.79 6.07 10.60
CA GLU A 113 -5.13 6.52 10.94
C GLU A 113 -6.08 6.53 9.75
N ASN A 114 -5.56 6.75 8.54
CA ASN A 114 -6.33 6.72 7.30
C ASN A 114 -6.52 5.29 6.82
N ILE A 115 -5.49 4.44 6.94
CA ILE A 115 -5.57 3.03 6.58
C ILE A 115 -6.66 2.34 7.39
N HIS A 116 -6.75 2.67 8.68
CA HIS A 116 -7.79 2.19 9.58
C HIS A 116 -9.21 2.57 9.14
N LYS A 117 -9.37 3.72 8.46
CA LYS A 117 -10.65 4.17 7.87
C LYS A 117 -10.87 3.67 6.45
N PHE A 118 -10.02 2.75 5.97
CA PHE A 118 -10.06 2.21 4.61
C PHE A 118 -10.04 3.32 3.56
N ASP A 119 -9.07 4.21 3.69
CA ASP A 119 -8.85 5.27 2.72
C ASP A 119 -8.47 4.69 1.36
N THR A 120 -9.32 4.95 0.35
CA THR A 120 -9.09 4.54 -1.05
C THR A 120 -7.86 5.21 -1.66
N SER A 121 -7.34 6.27 -1.04
CA SER A 121 -6.18 7.02 -1.47
C SER A 121 -4.84 6.42 -0.99
N ALA A 122 -4.88 5.30 -0.25
CA ALA A 122 -3.70 4.64 0.29
C ALA A 122 -2.65 4.29 -0.79
N CYS A 123 -1.37 4.37 -0.40
CA CYS A 123 -0.24 3.91 -1.20
C CYS A 123 -0.02 2.39 -1.03
N GLY A 124 -1.01 1.61 -1.45
CA GLY A 124 -1.03 0.16 -1.28
C GLY A 124 -2.35 -0.44 -1.74
N THR A 125 -2.60 -1.67 -1.31
CA THR A 125 -3.89 -2.34 -1.51
C THR A 125 -4.37 -2.95 -0.20
N TYR A 126 -5.69 -3.02 -0.08
CA TYR A 126 -6.37 -3.84 0.90
C TYR A 126 -6.67 -5.18 0.26
N ILE A 127 -6.61 -6.24 1.05
CA ILE A 127 -6.89 -7.60 0.63
C ILE A 127 -7.67 -8.26 1.74
N SER A 128 -8.92 -8.64 1.47
CA SER A 128 -9.72 -9.37 2.43
C SER A 128 -9.22 -10.80 2.57
N MET A 129 -9.61 -11.48 3.64
CA MET A 129 -9.27 -12.89 3.76
C MET A 129 -9.91 -13.74 2.66
N ARG A 130 -11.12 -13.39 2.20
CA ARG A 130 -11.74 -14.07 1.05
C ARG A 130 -10.86 -13.98 -0.19
N GLU A 131 -10.39 -12.78 -0.53
CA GLU A 131 -9.48 -12.57 -1.66
C GLU A 131 -8.16 -13.32 -1.44
N ILE A 132 -7.61 -13.32 -0.22
CA ILE A 132 -6.40 -14.08 0.09
C ILE A 132 -6.60 -15.58 -0.18
N GLU A 133 -7.70 -16.18 0.26
CA GLU A 133 -7.98 -17.59 0.01
C GLU A 133 -8.15 -17.89 -1.48
N GLU A 134 -8.83 -17.03 -2.23
CA GLU A 134 -8.97 -17.17 -3.68
C GLU A 134 -7.61 -17.10 -4.39
N LEU A 135 -6.74 -16.18 -3.98
CA LEU A 135 -5.41 -16.00 -4.54
C LEU A 135 -4.45 -17.13 -4.15
N ILE A 136 -4.58 -17.68 -2.93
CA ILE A 136 -3.83 -18.85 -2.47
C ILE A 136 -4.33 -20.10 -3.20
N GLY A 137 -5.64 -20.22 -3.42
CA GLY A 137 -6.30 -21.38 -4.01
C GLY A 137 -5.99 -22.66 -3.24
N ASN A 138 -5.56 -23.71 -3.95
CA ASN A 138 -5.23 -25.01 -3.36
C ASN A 138 -3.78 -25.13 -2.86
N GLN A 139 -3.08 -24.02 -2.61
CA GLN A 139 -1.71 -24.09 -2.08
C GLN A 139 -1.71 -24.73 -0.69
N THR A 140 -1.17 -25.95 -0.61
CA THR A 140 -1.04 -26.70 0.65
C THR A 140 0.34 -26.57 1.29
N PHE A 141 1.30 -25.94 0.61
CA PHE A 141 2.66 -25.76 1.12
C PHE A 141 2.81 -24.49 1.94
N VAL A 142 3.65 -24.54 2.97
CA VAL A 142 4.18 -23.37 3.67
C VAL A 142 5.60 -23.16 3.15
N PRO A 143 5.98 -21.94 2.76
CA PRO A 143 5.22 -20.70 2.90
C PRO A 143 4.20 -20.46 1.78
N GLN A 144 3.04 -19.90 2.13
CA GLN A 144 1.97 -19.56 1.18
C GLN A 144 2.35 -18.33 0.37
N ILE A 145 1.95 -18.30 -0.91
CA ILE A 145 2.25 -17.19 -1.82
C ILE A 145 0.96 -16.44 -2.17
N ILE A 146 0.95 -15.15 -1.86
CA ILE A 146 -0.17 -14.24 -2.12
C ILE A 146 0.28 -13.24 -3.20
N PRO A 147 -0.18 -13.39 -4.46
CA PRO A 147 0.06 -12.41 -5.50
C PRO A 147 -0.78 -11.15 -5.28
N ILE A 148 -0.13 -9.99 -5.27
CA ILE A 148 -0.78 -8.69 -5.08
C ILE A 148 -0.41 -7.74 -6.22
N ARG A 149 -1.33 -6.86 -6.61
CA ARG A 149 -1.07 -5.80 -7.59
C ARG A 149 -1.62 -4.48 -7.09
N PHE A 150 -0.80 -3.44 -7.08
CA PHE A 150 -1.23 -2.11 -6.68
C PHE A 150 -0.43 -1.02 -7.38
N LYS A 151 -0.98 0.20 -7.34
CA LYS A 151 -0.39 1.39 -7.92
C LYS A 151 0.24 2.25 -6.83
N VAL A 152 1.42 2.77 -7.12
CA VAL A 152 2.15 3.74 -6.29
C VAL A 152 2.32 5.03 -7.08
N CYS A 153 2.00 6.15 -6.46
CA CYS A 153 2.27 7.48 -6.99
C CYS A 153 3.43 8.11 -6.21
N ILE A 154 4.43 8.61 -6.93
CA ILE A 154 5.61 9.28 -6.37
C ILE A 154 5.62 10.71 -6.88
N PRO A 155 5.22 11.70 -6.08
CA PRO A 155 5.39 13.09 -6.44
C PRO A 155 6.86 13.39 -6.72
N LEU A 156 7.15 14.06 -7.84
CA LEU A 156 8.53 14.38 -8.17
C LEU A 156 9.15 15.32 -7.13
N TYR A 157 8.35 16.23 -6.59
CA TYR A 157 8.76 17.15 -5.52
C TYR A 157 9.17 16.46 -4.21
N ASP A 158 8.76 15.21 -3.99
CA ASP A 158 9.20 14.43 -2.82
C ASP A 158 10.62 13.85 -3.00
N LEU A 159 11.22 13.99 -4.18
CA LEU A 159 12.63 13.73 -4.43
C LEU A 159 13.41 15.04 -4.23
N LEU A 160 14.42 15.05 -3.35
CA LEU A 160 15.08 16.27 -2.88
C LEU A 160 15.65 17.10 -4.02
N ILE A 161 16.18 16.47 -5.08
CA ILE A 161 16.73 17.19 -6.24
C ILE A 161 15.71 18.10 -6.93
N PHE A 162 14.41 17.79 -6.82
CA PHE A 162 13.34 18.55 -7.42
C PHE A 162 12.69 19.53 -6.44
N SER A 163 13.00 19.41 -5.15
CA SER A 163 12.51 20.37 -4.14
C SER A 163 13.00 21.80 -4.39
N SER A 164 14.17 21.95 -5.00
CA SER A 164 14.78 23.24 -5.35
C SER A 164 14.46 23.74 -6.75
N ILE A 165 13.61 23.03 -7.51
CA ILE A 165 13.30 23.32 -8.92
C ILE A 165 11.77 23.49 -9.11
N PRO A 166 11.12 24.47 -8.44
CA PRO A 166 9.76 24.83 -8.79
C PRO A 166 9.75 25.54 -10.15
N ASP A 167 8.76 25.22 -10.98
CA ASP A 167 8.42 25.87 -12.27
C ASP A 167 9.61 26.33 -13.14
N ASN A 168 10.02 25.51 -14.10
CA ASN A 168 11.17 25.80 -14.96
C ASN A 168 10.84 25.58 -16.44
N PRO A 169 11.37 26.42 -17.35
CA PRO A 169 11.11 26.30 -18.78
C PRO A 169 11.75 25.02 -19.33
N ASN A 170 10.99 24.28 -20.13
CA ASN A 170 11.42 23.00 -20.69
C ASN A 170 12.63 23.15 -21.62
N GLY A 171 12.81 24.31 -22.24
CA GLY A 171 14.02 24.64 -23.00
C GLY A 171 15.32 24.56 -22.18
N LEU A 172 15.27 24.84 -20.87
CA LEU A 172 16.43 24.79 -19.97
C LEU A 172 16.84 23.35 -19.66
N PHE A 173 15.86 22.49 -19.33
CA PHE A 173 16.13 21.09 -19.04
C PHE A 173 16.37 20.25 -20.30
N GLY A 174 15.67 20.53 -21.39
CA GLY A 174 15.62 19.65 -22.54
C GLY A 174 15.07 18.27 -22.17
N ASP A 175 15.63 17.21 -22.74
CA ASP A 175 15.21 15.84 -22.42
C ASP A 175 15.70 15.42 -21.02
N LEU A 176 14.77 15.40 -20.05
CA LEU A 176 15.02 14.95 -18.69
C LEU A 176 14.53 13.52 -18.51
N LYS A 177 15.39 12.64 -18.00
CA LYS A 177 15.03 11.25 -17.66
C LYS A 177 15.50 10.91 -16.27
N ILE A 178 14.70 10.13 -15.55
CA ILE A 178 15.08 9.52 -14.28
C ILE A 178 15.37 8.04 -14.52
N LYS A 179 16.47 7.57 -13.94
CA LYS A 179 16.76 6.15 -13.81
C LYS A 179 16.74 5.80 -12.33
N PHE A 180 15.99 4.78 -11.93
CA PHE A 180 15.87 4.41 -10.53
C PHE A 180 15.82 2.90 -10.30
N LYS A 181 16.13 2.50 -9.07
CA LYS A 181 15.99 1.13 -8.54
C LYS A 181 14.96 1.10 -7.42
N ILE A 182 14.33 -0.05 -7.24
CA ILE A 182 13.27 -0.25 -6.25
C ILE A 182 13.83 -0.68 -4.91
N ASN A 183 13.25 -0.17 -3.83
CA ASN A 183 13.55 -0.59 -2.47
C ASN A 183 12.62 -1.74 -2.04
N SER A 184 13.10 -2.98 -2.07
CA SER A 184 12.34 -4.14 -1.57
C SER A 184 12.12 -4.13 -0.05
N HIS A 185 12.90 -3.37 0.71
CA HIS A 185 12.78 -3.29 2.17
C HIS A 185 11.78 -2.24 2.63
N ALA A 186 11.28 -1.39 1.73
CA ALA A 186 10.34 -0.32 2.09
C ALA A 186 8.89 -0.78 2.25
N PHE A 187 8.58 -2.02 1.90
CA PHE A 187 7.23 -2.56 1.96
C PHE A 187 6.80 -2.81 3.40
N VAL A 188 5.53 -2.51 3.65
CA VAL A 188 4.91 -2.67 4.96
C VAL A 188 3.56 -3.36 4.82
N SER A 189 3.16 -4.04 5.89
CA SER A 189 1.81 -4.55 6.06
C SER A 189 1.22 -4.11 7.40
N CYS A 190 -0.10 -4.09 7.48
CA CYS A 190 -0.81 -4.08 8.75
C CYS A 190 -2.17 -4.74 8.58
N GLN A 191 -2.61 -5.49 9.58
CA GLN A 191 -3.97 -5.97 9.63
C GLN A 191 -4.86 -4.80 10.07
N VAL A 192 -5.92 -4.51 9.32
CA VAL A 192 -6.88 -3.46 9.69
C VAL A 192 -7.67 -3.94 10.90
N ASN A 193 -8.06 -3.02 11.80
CA ASN A 193 -8.84 -3.39 12.97
C ASN A 193 -10.14 -4.06 12.54
N PRO A 194 -10.37 -5.32 12.93
CA PRO A 194 -11.53 -6.05 12.44
C PRO A 194 -12.84 -5.41 12.88
N ILE A 195 -12.97 -4.84 14.08
CA ILE A 195 -14.19 -4.10 14.50
C ILE A 195 -14.54 -3.00 13.48
N ILE A 196 -13.54 -2.25 13.04
CA ILE A 196 -13.75 -1.11 12.12
C ILE A 196 -14.00 -1.61 10.70
N SER A 197 -13.26 -2.63 10.28
CA SER A 197 -13.45 -3.31 9.01
C SER A 197 -14.87 -3.85 8.87
N THR A 198 -15.32 -4.56 9.90
CA THR A 198 -16.65 -5.11 10.01
C THR A 198 -17.71 -4.01 9.97
N ALA A 199 -17.59 -2.96 10.79
CA ALA A 199 -18.53 -1.83 10.75
C ALA A 199 -18.60 -1.17 9.37
N LYS A 200 -17.46 -1.03 8.68
CA LYS A 200 -17.40 -0.46 7.33
C LYS A 200 -18.07 -1.39 6.30
N TYR A 201 -17.74 -2.68 6.33
CA TYR A 201 -18.36 -3.70 5.48
C TYR A 201 -19.88 -3.67 5.63
N TYR A 202 -20.38 -3.58 6.86
CA TYR A 202 -21.81 -3.47 7.14
C TYR A 202 -22.44 -2.22 6.59
N THR A 203 -21.77 -1.08 6.75
CA THR A 203 -22.27 0.18 6.21
C THR A 203 -22.35 0.14 4.68
N MET A 204 -21.41 -0.52 4.02
CA MET A 204 -21.36 -0.63 2.55
C MET A 204 -22.39 -1.61 2.01
N ASN A 205 -22.71 -2.68 2.73
CA ASN A 205 -23.58 -3.77 2.26
C ASN A 205 -24.93 -3.81 3.00
N ILE A 206 -25.33 -2.70 3.62
CA ILE A 206 -26.51 -2.68 4.50
C ILE A 206 -27.78 -3.13 3.77
N ASP A 207 -27.98 -2.72 2.53
CA ASP A 207 -29.18 -3.06 1.76
C ASP A 207 -29.25 -4.56 1.41
N GLU A 208 -28.11 -5.15 1.05
CA GLU A 208 -28.00 -6.59 0.77
C GLU A 208 -28.19 -7.43 2.04
N LEU A 209 -27.65 -6.94 3.15
CA LEU A 209 -27.72 -7.62 4.44
C LEU A 209 -29.10 -7.53 5.10
N LEU A 210 -29.80 -6.41 4.92
CA LEU A 210 -31.20 -6.26 5.32
C LEU A 210 -32.13 -7.20 4.54
N CYS A 211 -31.75 -7.56 3.30
CA CYS A 211 -32.43 -8.61 2.53
C CYS A 211 -31.99 -10.03 2.93
N SER A 212 -30.91 -10.17 3.70
CA SER A 212 -30.40 -11.45 4.19
C SER A 212 -30.99 -11.85 5.55
N SER A 213 -30.74 -13.07 6.01
CA SER A 213 -31.36 -13.61 7.22
C SER A 213 -31.00 -12.82 8.50
N GLN A 214 -31.98 -12.65 9.40
CA GLN A 214 -31.82 -12.00 10.72
C GLN A 214 -30.68 -12.58 11.57
N GLN A 215 -30.33 -13.86 11.34
CA GLN A 215 -29.23 -14.52 12.04
C GLN A 215 -27.87 -13.85 11.80
N LYS A 216 -27.62 -13.36 10.57
CA LYS A 216 -26.37 -12.65 10.26
C LYS A 216 -26.23 -11.39 11.12
N LEU A 217 -27.27 -10.57 11.20
CA LEU A 217 -27.31 -9.34 12.02
C LEU A 217 -27.06 -9.60 13.51
N ILE A 218 -27.57 -10.71 14.03
CA ILE A 218 -27.33 -11.12 15.43
C ILE A 218 -25.88 -11.57 15.63
N ASP A 219 -25.34 -12.37 14.71
CA ASP A 219 -23.95 -12.83 14.77
C ASP A 219 -22.97 -11.63 14.76
N ILE A 220 -23.33 -10.55 14.05
CA ILE A 220 -22.56 -9.30 13.96
C ILE A 220 -22.60 -8.48 15.25
N ASP A 221 -23.80 -8.27 15.82
CA ASP A 221 -23.93 -7.55 17.09
C ASP A 221 -23.16 -8.28 18.20
N LEU A 222 -23.26 -9.61 18.22
CA LEU A 222 -22.45 -10.46 19.11
C LEU A 222 -20.95 -10.28 18.84
N MET A 223 -20.54 -10.24 17.57
CA MET A 223 -19.14 -10.07 17.20
C MET A 223 -18.58 -8.73 17.70
N LEU A 224 -19.27 -7.61 17.45
CA LEU A 224 -18.84 -6.27 17.88
C LEU A 224 -18.74 -6.16 19.41
N ARG A 225 -19.68 -6.76 20.15
CA ARG A 225 -19.67 -6.78 21.62
C ARG A 225 -18.52 -7.61 22.16
N ASN A 226 -18.34 -8.83 21.66
CA ASN A 226 -17.33 -9.75 22.17
C ASN A 226 -15.91 -9.30 21.82
N TRP A 227 -15.70 -8.76 20.62
CA TRP A 227 -14.38 -8.25 20.20
C TRP A 227 -13.87 -7.13 21.11
N SER A 228 -14.77 -6.24 21.55
CA SER A 228 -14.43 -5.10 22.40
C SER A 228 -13.84 -5.48 23.76
N LEU A 229 -14.02 -6.73 24.20
CA LEU A 229 -13.65 -7.21 25.52
C LEU A 229 -12.29 -7.93 25.57
N THR A 230 -11.80 -8.50 24.47
CA THR A 230 -10.65 -9.42 24.49
C THR A 230 -9.47 -8.98 23.63
N PHE A 231 -9.66 -8.13 22.63
CA PHE A 231 -8.64 -7.85 21.63
C PHE A 231 -7.90 -6.52 21.85
N GLN A 232 -6.59 -6.59 22.08
CA GLN A 232 -5.71 -5.42 22.06
C GLN A 232 -5.14 -5.23 20.65
N TYR A 233 -5.64 -4.21 19.94
CA TYR A 233 -5.20 -3.89 18.59
C TYR A 233 -3.95 -3.00 18.60
N THR A 234 -2.85 -3.49 18.03
CA THR A 234 -1.61 -2.72 17.94
C THR A 234 -1.63 -1.76 16.76
N LYS A 235 -1.49 -0.46 17.05
CA LYS A 235 -1.53 0.61 16.05
C LYS A 235 -0.21 0.83 15.31
N GLN A 236 0.27 -0.16 14.56
CA GLN A 236 1.54 -0.05 13.85
C GLN A 236 1.56 -0.75 12.48
N PHE A 237 2.46 -0.28 11.63
CA PHE A 237 2.87 -1.00 10.43
C PHE A 237 4.03 -1.96 10.76
N THR A 238 3.97 -3.15 10.22
CA THR A 238 5.05 -4.13 10.24
C THR A 238 5.80 -4.07 8.92
N GLN A 239 7.12 -3.95 8.96
CA GLN A 239 7.95 -4.03 7.76
C GLN A 239 8.00 -5.47 7.25
N LEU A 240 7.86 -5.68 5.94
CA LEU A 240 7.99 -7.03 5.39
C LEU A 240 9.42 -7.57 5.63
N GLY A 241 9.49 -8.80 6.14
CA GLY A 241 10.70 -9.43 6.67
C GLY A 241 10.74 -9.48 8.20
N CYS A 242 9.91 -8.71 8.88
CA CYS A 242 9.75 -8.78 10.34
C CYS A 242 8.58 -9.71 10.72
N THR A 243 8.69 -10.29 11.93
CA THR A 243 7.60 -11.04 12.56
C THR A 243 6.61 -10.07 13.23
N ALA A 244 5.32 -10.36 13.12
CA ALA A 244 4.29 -9.65 13.86
C ALA A 244 3.11 -10.56 14.18
N ASP A 245 2.33 -10.16 15.19
CA ASP A 245 1.05 -10.78 15.50
C ASP A 245 0.08 -10.58 14.33
N LEU A 246 -0.49 -11.69 13.86
CA LEU A 246 -1.48 -11.74 12.81
C LEU A 246 -2.64 -12.62 13.25
N ILE A 247 -3.87 -12.16 13.04
CA ILE A 247 -5.05 -13.01 13.22
C ILE A 247 -5.08 -14.01 12.06
N THR A 248 -4.98 -15.29 12.40
CA THR A 248 -4.94 -16.42 11.46
C THR A 248 -6.18 -17.32 11.53
N GLY A 249 -6.99 -17.14 12.58
CA GLY A 249 -8.27 -17.83 12.78
C GLY A 249 -9.30 -16.90 13.40
N LEU A 250 -10.54 -17.01 12.95
CA LEU A 250 -11.68 -16.24 13.45
C LEU A 250 -12.96 -17.06 13.29
N TYR A 251 -13.50 -17.54 14.40
CA TYR A 251 -14.68 -18.39 14.38
C TYR A 251 -15.55 -18.23 15.63
N ALA A 252 -16.81 -18.63 15.53
CA ALA A 252 -17.74 -18.63 16.64
C ALA A 252 -17.76 -19.99 17.36
N GLU A 253 -17.53 -20.00 18.67
CA GLU A 253 -17.61 -21.20 19.52
C GLU A 253 -18.85 -21.12 20.43
N LEU A 254 -19.57 -22.24 20.56
CA LEU A 254 -20.79 -22.31 21.37
C LEU A 254 -20.42 -22.37 22.86
N LEU A 255 -20.93 -21.44 23.67
CA LEU A 255 -20.87 -21.59 25.12
C LEU A 255 -21.89 -22.64 25.56
N THR A 256 -21.42 -23.65 26.29
CA THR A 256 -22.13 -24.88 26.64
C THR A 256 -23.40 -24.67 27.49
N GLU A 257 -23.66 -23.48 28.03
CA GLU A 257 -24.79 -23.24 28.95
C GLU A 257 -25.78 -22.14 28.53
N SER A 258 -25.41 -21.21 27.63
CA SER A 258 -26.21 -19.99 27.41
C SER A 258 -26.81 -19.83 26.00
N ARG A 259 -26.56 -20.76 25.06
CA ARG A 259 -26.82 -20.59 23.61
C ARG A 259 -26.11 -19.37 22.98
N LEU A 260 -25.30 -18.63 23.74
CA LEU A 260 -24.49 -17.53 23.23
C LEU A 260 -23.24 -18.12 22.54
N ARG A 261 -22.82 -17.47 21.46
CA ARG A 261 -21.59 -17.80 20.76
C ARG A 261 -20.51 -16.79 21.16
N ASN A 262 -19.35 -17.29 21.58
CA ASN A 262 -18.16 -16.47 21.76
C ASN A 262 -17.38 -16.41 20.47
N LEU A 263 -16.90 -15.22 20.12
CA LEU A 263 -15.97 -15.09 19.02
C LEU A 263 -14.57 -15.42 19.53
N VAL A 264 -13.93 -16.40 18.91
CA VAL A 264 -12.56 -16.80 19.20
C VAL A 264 -11.66 -16.27 18.08
N CYS A 265 -10.54 -15.66 18.48
CA CYS A 265 -9.57 -15.04 17.59
C CYS A 265 -8.21 -15.69 17.83
N ASP A 266 -7.70 -16.41 16.84
CA ASP A 266 -6.39 -17.05 16.91
C ASP A 266 -5.31 -16.12 16.36
N ILE A 267 -4.43 -15.68 17.25
CA ILE A 267 -3.31 -14.80 16.91
C ILE A 267 -2.03 -15.62 16.88
N LYS A 268 -1.26 -15.48 15.80
CA LYS A 268 0.06 -16.12 15.65
C LYS A 268 1.11 -15.09 15.28
N LEU A 269 2.34 -15.34 15.69
CA LEU A 269 3.50 -14.63 15.17
C LEU A 269 3.80 -15.14 13.77
N VAL A 270 3.74 -14.24 12.79
CA VAL A 270 3.87 -14.56 11.37
C VAL A 270 4.89 -13.63 10.73
N THR A 271 5.73 -14.17 9.86
CA THR A 271 6.66 -13.43 9.01
C THR A 271 6.09 -13.32 7.60
N MET A 272 5.78 -12.10 7.18
CA MET A 272 5.45 -11.77 5.80
C MET A 272 6.68 -11.23 5.09
N SER A 273 7.06 -11.79 3.94
CA SER A 273 8.22 -11.34 3.16
C SER A 273 7.88 -11.20 1.69
N ILE A 274 8.71 -10.48 0.92
CA ILE A 274 8.55 -10.41 -0.54
C ILE A 274 9.40 -11.48 -1.17
N LYS A 275 8.76 -12.41 -1.88
CA LYS A 275 9.46 -13.44 -2.66
C LYS A 275 10.03 -12.84 -3.94
N ASN A 276 9.22 -12.07 -4.65
CA ASN A 276 9.63 -11.32 -5.84
C ASN A 276 8.60 -10.23 -6.16
N TYR A 277 8.99 -9.31 -7.03
CA TYR A 277 8.09 -8.33 -7.63
C TYR A 277 8.46 -8.10 -9.09
N VAL A 278 7.50 -7.57 -9.84
CA VAL A 278 7.62 -7.14 -11.23
C VAL A 278 6.94 -5.81 -11.37
N ILE A 279 7.59 -4.89 -12.08
CA ILE A 279 6.96 -3.63 -12.47
C ILE A 279 6.37 -3.81 -13.86
N THR A 280 5.05 -3.59 -13.91
CA THR A 280 4.25 -3.82 -15.11
C THR A 280 4.08 -2.54 -15.91
N GLU A 281 3.94 -1.40 -15.23
CA GLU A 281 3.73 -0.10 -15.86
C GLU A 281 4.50 0.98 -15.09
N VAL A 282 5.14 1.90 -15.83
CA VAL A 282 5.72 3.13 -15.29
C VAL A 282 5.36 4.27 -16.21
N ALA A 283 4.75 5.32 -15.66
CA ALA A 283 4.38 6.51 -16.41
C ALA A 283 4.74 7.76 -15.60
N ALA A 284 5.42 8.71 -16.23
CA ALA A 284 5.51 10.06 -15.70
C ALA A 284 4.26 10.85 -16.11
N LYS A 285 3.65 11.53 -15.14
CA LYS A 285 2.55 12.46 -15.36
C LYS A 285 3.08 13.86 -15.06
N MET A 286 3.38 14.58 -16.13
CA MET A 286 3.91 15.93 -16.07
C MET A 286 2.75 16.92 -16.10
N ALA A 287 2.78 17.87 -15.19
CA ALA A 287 1.90 19.04 -15.19
C ALA A 287 2.69 20.22 -15.75
N GLY A 288 2.03 21.15 -16.43
CA GLY A 288 2.70 22.29 -17.02
C GLY A 288 1.74 23.33 -17.59
N TYR A 289 2.32 24.40 -18.13
CA TYR A 289 1.60 25.42 -18.89
C TYR A 289 2.17 25.52 -20.29
N LYS A 290 1.30 25.85 -21.25
CA LYS A 290 1.74 26.39 -22.54
C LYS A 290 1.93 27.88 -22.40
N ALA A 291 3.05 28.40 -22.87
CA ALA A 291 3.23 29.82 -23.07
C ALA A 291 2.20 30.25 -24.13
N ILE A 292 1.38 31.25 -23.79
CA ILE A 292 0.52 31.89 -24.77
C ILE A 292 1.44 32.81 -25.57
N ASP A 293 1.48 32.65 -26.90
CA ASP A 293 2.20 33.58 -27.77
C ASP A 293 1.72 35.00 -27.47
N ALA A 294 2.63 35.84 -26.97
CA ALA A 294 2.39 37.24 -26.66
C ALA A 294 2.60 38.12 -27.89
#